data_AF-A0A7C3EKW8-F1
#
_entry.id   AF-A0A7C3EKW8-F1
#
_cell.length_a   1.000
_cell.length_b   1.000
_cell.length_c   1.000
_cell.angle_alpha   90.00
_cell.angle_beta   90.00
_cell.angle_gamma   90.00
#
_symmetry.space_group_name_H-M   'P 1'
#
loop_
_entity.id
_entity.type
_entity.pdbx_description
1 polymer ?
#
loop_
_entity_poly.entity_id
_entity_poly.type
_entity_poly.pdbx_seq_one_letter_code
_entity_poly.pdbx_strand_id
1 'polypeptide(L)'
;MKIANFGIVKAIISNTFSEVLLESTDNVFGKKKINEFVNILKNSDLLKTEYMIFSNLENKHIDNDTLITKYIDENISLLKKYTKQDLISEHQKLDKFIDESVILLDKNQVNLYENIHTLIYESLDGYGVMTNVDKLYDSFTYVFEHIKKPKISIAESESNVKLDSSLNTDLVIERALIKFNERYSSLSEEEKRILNIIAFAEETEKKSLFETLKNEGLNSLMKLKEKGIHEDKVNKSIEKIKAMTYNKSTLTEDIIHLNLLKSL
;
A
#
# COMPACT_ATOMS: atom_id res chain seq x y z
N MET A 1 -22.25 21.09 9.42
CA MET A 1 -22.08 19.64 9.24
C MET A 1 -21.06 19.47 8.12
N LYS A 2 -19.89 18.86 8.38
CA LYS A 2 -18.89 18.64 7.34
C LYS A 2 -19.34 17.40 6.55
N ILE A 3 -19.72 17.61 5.29
CA ILE A 3 -20.21 16.55 4.40
C ILE A 3 -19.04 15.61 4.08
N ALA A 4 -19.30 14.30 3.97
CA ALA A 4 -18.26 13.34 3.61
C ALA A 4 -17.68 13.63 2.22
N ASN A 5 -16.36 13.80 2.14
CA ASN A 5 -15.68 13.94 0.86
C ASN A 5 -15.53 12.56 0.19
N PHE A 6 -16.09 12.40 -1.01
CA PHE A 6 -16.06 11.14 -1.76
C PHE A 6 -14.63 10.61 -1.98
N GLY A 7 -13.68 11.47 -2.36
CA GLY A 7 -12.29 11.06 -2.60
C GLY A 7 -11.62 10.51 -1.34
N ILE A 8 -11.88 11.13 -0.18
CA ILE A 8 -11.39 10.64 1.12
C ILE A 8 -11.98 9.26 1.42
N VAL A 9 -13.30 9.10 1.26
CA VAL A 9 -13.97 7.80 1.49
C VAL A 9 -13.44 6.73 0.54
N LYS A 10 -13.27 7.06 -0.75
CA LYS A 10 -12.66 6.17 -1.76
C LYS A 10 -11.26 5.71 -1.31
N ALA A 11 -10.42 6.62 -0.81
CA ALA A 11 -9.08 6.27 -0.35
C ALA A 11 -9.09 5.40 0.91
N ILE A 12 -9.97 5.68 1.88
CA ILE A 12 -10.16 4.82 3.06
C ILE A 12 -10.54 3.41 2.62
N ILE A 13 -11.53 3.27 1.73
CA ILE A 13 -11.97 1.96 1.23
C ILE A 13 -10.87 1.26 0.44
N SER A 14 -10.08 1.99 -0.35
CA SER A 14 -8.93 1.43 -1.06
C SER A 14 -7.88 0.89 -0.08
N ASN A 15 -7.58 1.61 1.00
CA ASN A 15 -6.67 1.14 2.05
C ASN A 15 -7.23 -0.11 2.74
N THR A 16 -8.52 -0.11 3.11
CA THR A 16 -9.19 -1.27 3.69
C THR A 16 -9.14 -2.47 2.75
N PHE A 17 -9.31 -2.27 1.44
CA PHE A 17 -9.20 -3.33 0.44
C PHE A 17 -7.78 -3.92 0.40
N SER A 18 -6.75 -3.08 0.36
CA SER A 18 -5.36 -3.53 0.44
C SER A 18 -5.07 -4.29 1.73
N GLU A 19 -5.58 -3.83 2.88
CA GLU A 19 -5.42 -4.53 4.16
C GLU A 19 -6.05 -5.93 4.14
N VAL A 20 -7.29 -6.03 3.66
CA VAL A 20 -8.03 -7.31 3.52
C VAL A 20 -7.29 -8.27 2.59
N LEU A 21 -6.67 -7.78 1.51
CA LEU A 21 -5.89 -8.63 0.59
C LEU A 21 -4.57 -9.12 1.20
N LEU A 22 -3.93 -8.30 2.05
CA LEU A 22 -2.61 -8.59 2.60
C LEU A 22 -2.64 -9.37 3.93
N GLU A 23 -3.81 -9.49 4.55
CA GLU A 23 -3.97 -10.23 5.81
C GLU A 23 -4.14 -11.73 5.58
N SER A 24 -3.42 -12.54 6.36
CA SER A 24 -3.52 -13.99 6.35
C SER A 24 -4.78 -14.52 7.06
N THR A 25 -5.44 -13.68 7.85
CA THR A 25 -6.67 -13.97 8.59
C THR A 25 -7.88 -13.37 7.90
N ASP A 26 -9.05 -14.02 8.01
CA ASP A 26 -10.28 -13.53 7.39
C ASP A 26 -10.75 -12.20 8.01
N ASN A 27 -10.43 -11.08 7.34
CA ASN A 27 -10.86 -9.75 7.77
C ASN A 27 -12.34 -9.50 7.38
N VAL A 28 -13.24 -10.12 8.15
CA VAL A 28 -14.69 -10.07 7.93
C VAL A 28 -15.22 -8.63 7.98
N PHE A 29 -14.69 -7.80 8.88
CA PHE A 29 -15.14 -6.41 9.03
C PHE A 29 -14.76 -5.56 7.81
N GLY A 30 -13.52 -5.63 7.34
CA GLY A 30 -13.05 -4.94 6.14
C GLY A 30 -13.84 -5.36 4.90
N LYS A 31 -14.05 -6.68 4.70
CA LYS A 31 -14.90 -7.21 3.62
C LYS A 31 -16.32 -6.65 3.67
N LYS A 32 -16.92 -6.58 4.86
CA LYS A 32 -18.26 -5.98 5.05
C LYS A 32 -18.26 -4.49 4.67
N LYS A 33 -17.27 -3.71 5.15
CA LYS A 33 -17.13 -2.28 4.86
C LYS A 33 -17.01 -2.03 3.33
N ILE A 34 -16.20 -2.81 2.64
CA ILE A 34 -16.02 -2.76 1.17
C ILE A 34 -17.34 -3.09 0.45
N ASN A 35 -18.00 -4.19 0.82
CA ASN A 35 -19.26 -4.61 0.20
C ASN A 35 -20.37 -3.58 0.38
N GLU A 36 -20.47 -2.96 1.56
CA GLU A 36 -21.42 -1.89 1.80
C GLU A 36 -21.16 -0.65 0.92
N PHE A 37 -19.89 -0.25 0.76
CA PHE A 37 -19.51 0.84 -0.14
C PHE A 37 -19.86 0.53 -1.60
N VAL A 38 -19.51 -0.67 -2.08
CA VAL A 38 -19.86 -1.13 -3.44
C VAL A 38 -21.37 -1.14 -3.66
N ASN A 39 -22.16 -1.55 -2.66
CA ASN A 39 -23.61 -1.53 -2.75
C ASN A 39 -24.16 -0.09 -2.81
N ILE A 40 -23.60 0.85 -2.05
CA ILE A 40 -23.97 2.26 -2.15
C ILE A 40 -23.66 2.81 -3.54
N LEU A 41 -22.46 2.54 -4.07
CA LEU A 41 -22.10 2.93 -5.43
C LEU A 41 -23.05 2.34 -6.46
N LYS A 42 -23.32 1.03 -6.43
CA LYS A 42 -24.23 0.37 -7.39
C LYS A 42 -25.61 1.01 -7.47
N ASN A 43 -26.10 1.53 -6.34
CA ASN A 43 -27.44 2.11 -6.21
C ASN A 43 -27.47 3.65 -6.37
N SER A 44 -26.35 4.29 -6.68
CA SER A 44 -26.28 5.75 -6.86
C SER A 44 -25.50 6.12 -8.12
N ASP A 45 -26.21 6.60 -9.14
CA ASP A 45 -25.57 7.04 -10.37
C ASP A 45 -24.70 8.29 -10.15
N LEU A 46 -25.09 9.16 -9.21
CA LEU A 46 -24.28 10.31 -8.83
C LEU A 46 -22.92 9.87 -8.26
N LEU A 47 -22.92 8.97 -7.26
CA LEU A 47 -21.69 8.52 -6.63
C LEU A 47 -20.81 7.68 -7.58
N LYS A 48 -21.40 6.94 -8.53
CA LYS A 48 -20.64 6.30 -9.62
C LYS A 48 -19.95 7.33 -10.51
N THR A 49 -20.66 8.39 -10.88
CA THR A 49 -20.09 9.47 -11.68
C THR A 49 -18.97 10.18 -10.92
N GLU A 50 -19.14 10.46 -9.63
CA GLU A 50 -18.06 10.98 -8.79
C GLU A 50 -16.86 10.04 -8.75
N TYR A 51 -17.06 8.73 -8.57
CA TYR A 51 -15.96 7.76 -8.60
C TYR A 51 -15.12 7.88 -9.87
N MET A 52 -15.79 7.98 -11.03
CA MET A 52 -15.13 8.15 -12.32
C MET A 52 -14.38 9.48 -12.40
N ILE A 53 -15.00 10.60 -11.98
CA ILE A 53 -14.37 11.92 -11.98
C ILE A 53 -13.13 11.96 -11.09
N PHE A 54 -13.23 11.47 -9.85
CA PHE A 54 -12.08 11.41 -8.95
C PHE A 54 -10.96 10.55 -9.54
N SER A 55 -11.27 9.38 -10.10
CA SER A 55 -10.28 8.52 -10.77
C SER A 55 -9.62 9.22 -11.97
N ASN A 56 -10.39 9.95 -12.75
CA ASN A 56 -9.94 10.67 -13.94
C ASN A 56 -9.03 11.85 -13.60
N LEU A 57 -9.38 12.64 -12.57
CA LEU A 57 -8.62 13.83 -12.18
C LEU A 57 -7.39 13.49 -11.32
N GLU A 58 -7.44 12.38 -10.59
CA GLU A 58 -6.32 11.91 -9.76
C GLU A 58 -5.14 11.39 -10.60
N ASN A 59 -5.42 10.55 -11.61
CA ASN A 59 -4.40 9.74 -12.28
C ASN A 59 -3.93 10.31 -13.62
N LYS A 60 -4.66 11.27 -14.21
CA LYS A 60 -4.35 11.75 -15.55
C LYS A 60 -3.12 12.67 -15.53
N HIS A 61 -2.32 12.56 -16.59
CA HIS A 61 -1.32 13.54 -16.98
C HIS A 61 -1.61 14.04 -18.39
N ILE A 62 -1.53 15.36 -18.58
CA ILE A 62 -1.69 16.05 -19.86
C ILE A 62 -0.72 17.23 -19.85
N ASP A 63 0.10 17.37 -20.89
CA ASP A 63 1.06 18.49 -21.01
C ASP A 63 0.43 19.78 -21.57
N ASN A 64 -0.62 19.64 -22.37
CA ASN A 64 -1.25 20.77 -23.06
C ASN A 64 -2.31 21.45 -22.18
N ASP A 65 -2.06 22.71 -21.81
CA ASP A 65 -2.92 23.52 -20.95
C ASP A 65 -4.39 23.59 -21.43
N THR A 66 -4.62 23.79 -22.72
CA THR A 66 -5.99 23.84 -23.27
C THR A 66 -6.72 22.51 -23.13
N LEU A 67 -6.01 21.39 -23.33
CA LEU A 67 -6.58 20.06 -23.14
C LEU A 67 -6.84 19.76 -21.67
N ILE A 68 -6.03 20.25 -20.73
CA ILE A 68 -6.30 20.12 -19.29
C ILE A 68 -7.60 20.82 -18.94
N THR A 69 -7.77 22.08 -19.34
CA THR A 69 -8.99 22.85 -19.07
C THR A 69 -10.23 22.11 -19.59
N LYS A 70 -10.19 21.72 -20.86
CA LYS A 70 -11.29 20.98 -21.48
C LYS A 70 -11.58 19.65 -20.77
N TYR A 71 -10.54 18.91 -20.37
CA TYR A 71 -10.69 17.65 -19.67
C TYR A 71 -11.34 17.82 -18.29
N ILE A 72 -10.96 18.85 -17.54
CA ILE A 72 -11.58 19.18 -16.26
C ILE A 72 -13.06 19.54 -16.49
N ASP A 73 -13.35 20.44 -17.42
CA ASP A 73 -14.72 20.89 -17.73
C ASP A 73 -15.62 19.73 -18.16
N GLU A 74 -15.12 18.83 -19.01
CA GLU A 74 -15.86 17.65 -19.44
C GLU A 74 -16.16 16.72 -18.26
N ASN A 75 -15.21 16.47 -17.35
CA ASN A 75 -15.45 15.67 -16.15
C ASN A 75 -16.51 16.29 -15.24
N ILE A 76 -16.39 17.59 -14.94
CA ILE A 76 -17.35 18.29 -14.09
C ILE A 76 -18.73 18.34 -14.75
N SER A 77 -18.79 18.44 -16.09
CA SER A 77 -20.05 18.50 -16.83
C SER A 77 -20.94 17.27 -16.66
N LEU A 78 -20.36 16.12 -16.31
CA LEU A 78 -21.08 14.86 -16.11
C LEU A 78 -22.09 14.92 -14.96
N LEU A 79 -21.87 15.84 -14.00
CA LEU A 79 -22.75 16.02 -12.84
C LEU A 79 -23.75 17.16 -13.00
N LYS A 80 -23.76 17.90 -14.12
CA LYS A 80 -24.63 19.08 -14.34
C LYS A 80 -26.13 18.81 -14.21
N LYS A 81 -26.56 17.56 -14.33
CA LYS A 81 -27.97 17.16 -14.16
C LYS A 81 -28.42 17.06 -12.70
N TYR A 82 -27.48 17.15 -11.75
CA TYR A 82 -27.72 17.08 -10.31
C TYR A 82 -27.57 18.45 -9.66
N THR A 83 -28.11 18.60 -8.47
CA THR A 83 -28.04 19.82 -7.65
C THR A 83 -27.09 19.64 -6.47
N LYS A 84 -26.72 20.76 -5.82
CA LYS A 84 -25.98 20.71 -4.53
C LYS A 84 -26.73 19.87 -3.49
N GLN A 85 -28.06 19.92 -3.46
CA GLN A 85 -28.89 19.14 -2.53
C GLN A 85 -28.81 17.64 -2.80
N ASP A 86 -28.82 17.23 -4.07
CA ASP A 86 -28.65 15.82 -4.46
C ASP A 86 -27.28 15.31 -3.99
N LEU A 87 -26.23 16.08 -4.23
CA LEU A 87 -24.87 15.76 -3.80
C LEU A 87 -24.78 15.58 -2.28
N ILE A 88 -25.34 16.52 -1.52
CA ILE A 88 -25.38 16.44 -0.04
C ILE A 88 -26.12 15.18 0.42
N SER A 89 -27.28 14.88 -0.16
CA SER A 89 -28.09 13.72 0.22
C SER A 89 -27.37 12.40 -0.07
N GLU A 90 -26.68 12.31 -1.21
CA GLU A 90 -25.89 11.14 -1.57
C GLU A 90 -24.65 10.98 -0.68
N HIS A 91 -23.96 12.07 -0.33
CA HIS A 91 -22.77 12.05 0.53
C HIS A 91 -23.08 11.66 1.97
N GLN A 92 -24.28 11.97 2.48
CA GLN A 92 -24.71 11.50 3.81
C GLN A 92 -24.67 9.95 3.94
N LYS A 93 -24.86 9.22 2.83
CA LYS A 93 -24.75 7.75 2.83
C LYS A 93 -23.32 7.28 3.10
N LEU A 94 -22.33 8.15 2.90
CA LEU A 94 -20.91 7.86 3.03
C LEU A 94 -20.33 8.26 4.40
N ASP A 95 -21.05 9.05 5.21
CA ASP A 95 -20.58 9.54 6.52
C ASP A 95 -20.06 8.41 7.42
N LYS A 96 -20.70 7.24 7.36
CA LYS A 96 -20.32 6.04 8.13
C LYS A 96 -18.94 5.47 7.83
N PHE A 97 -18.31 5.87 6.74
CA PHE A 97 -16.97 5.40 6.35
C PHE A 97 -15.85 6.31 6.84
N ILE A 98 -16.19 7.55 7.24
CA ILE A 98 -15.23 8.50 7.78
C ILE A 98 -15.04 8.20 9.28
N ASP A 99 -13.88 7.66 9.61
CA ASP A 99 -13.45 7.35 10.97
C ASP A 99 -12.00 7.85 11.19
N GLU A 100 -11.35 7.42 12.27
CA GLU A 100 -9.96 7.80 12.60
C GLU A 100 -8.94 7.43 11.51
N SER A 101 -9.29 6.57 10.54
CA SER A 101 -8.43 6.21 9.40
C SER A 101 -8.11 7.38 8.47
N VAL A 102 -8.84 8.51 8.55
CA VAL A 102 -8.48 9.75 7.84
C VAL A 102 -7.06 10.22 8.19
N ILE A 103 -6.58 9.93 9.41
CA ILE A 103 -5.25 10.32 9.89
C ILE A 103 -4.14 9.63 9.08
N LEU A 104 -4.43 8.51 8.42
CA LEU A 104 -3.47 7.71 7.67
C LEU A 104 -3.32 8.14 6.20
N LEU A 105 -4.06 9.16 5.74
CA LEU A 105 -3.98 9.63 4.36
C LEU A 105 -2.89 10.68 4.19
N ASP A 106 -2.20 10.64 3.05
CA ASP A 106 -1.21 11.65 2.70
C ASP A 106 -1.85 13.03 2.57
N LYS A 107 -1.17 14.07 3.08
CA LYS A 107 -1.71 15.43 3.12
C LYS A 107 -1.93 16.00 1.71
N ASN A 108 -1.08 15.69 0.74
CA ASN A 108 -1.27 16.17 -0.63
C ASN A 108 -2.46 15.47 -1.29
N GLN A 109 -2.62 14.16 -1.03
CA GLN A 109 -3.78 13.40 -1.48
C GLN A 109 -5.09 13.97 -0.90
N VAL A 110 -5.13 14.26 0.40
CA VAL A 110 -6.30 14.90 1.03
C VAL A 110 -6.58 16.27 0.42
N ASN A 111 -5.55 17.10 0.22
CA ASN A 111 -5.70 18.41 -0.42
C ASN A 111 -6.25 18.31 -1.84
N LEU A 112 -5.78 17.34 -2.63
CA LEU A 112 -6.31 17.10 -3.96
C LEU A 112 -7.80 16.75 -3.91
N TYR A 113 -8.19 15.84 -3.03
CA TYR A 113 -9.59 15.42 -2.92
C TYR A 113 -10.51 16.52 -2.42
N GLU A 114 -10.05 17.37 -1.50
CA GLU A 114 -10.81 18.55 -1.05
C GLU A 114 -10.98 19.57 -2.20
N ASN A 115 -9.97 19.75 -3.05
CA ASN A 115 -10.09 20.62 -4.23
C ASN A 115 -11.00 20.02 -5.32
N ILE A 116 -10.92 18.71 -5.60
CA ILE A 116 -11.85 18.05 -6.54
C ILE A 116 -13.29 18.15 -6.02
N HIS A 117 -13.51 17.89 -4.73
CA HIS A 117 -14.83 18.02 -4.11
C HIS A 117 -15.36 19.46 -4.19
N THR A 118 -14.54 20.45 -3.88
CA THR A 118 -14.91 21.87 -3.99
C THR A 118 -15.26 22.25 -5.42
N LEU A 119 -14.46 21.79 -6.39
CA LEU A 119 -14.70 22.01 -7.81
C LEU A 119 -16.05 21.42 -8.26
N ILE A 120 -16.37 20.19 -7.85
CA ILE A 120 -17.67 19.57 -8.10
C ILE A 120 -18.79 20.39 -7.43
N TYR A 121 -18.70 20.60 -6.12
CA TYR A 121 -19.75 21.23 -5.32
C TYR A 121 -20.09 22.65 -5.81
N GLU A 122 -19.08 23.47 -6.09
CA GLU A 122 -19.29 24.85 -6.52
C GLU A 122 -19.77 24.97 -7.97
N SER A 123 -19.54 23.94 -8.80
CA SER A 123 -20.02 23.88 -10.19
C SER A 123 -21.48 23.43 -10.33
N LEU A 124 -22.11 22.92 -9.27
CA LEU A 124 -23.50 22.50 -9.29
C LEU A 124 -24.45 23.66 -8.94
N ASP A 125 -25.63 23.64 -9.54
CA ASP A 125 -26.70 24.57 -9.20
C ASP A 125 -27.25 24.26 -7.80
N GLY A 126 -27.53 25.32 -7.03
CA GLY A 126 -28.11 25.21 -5.70
C GLY A 126 -29.19 26.25 -5.48
N TYR A 127 -30.37 25.82 -5.01
CA TYR A 127 -31.45 26.76 -4.71
C TYR A 127 -31.04 27.70 -3.57
N GLY A 128 -30.95 29.01 -3.87
CA GLY A 128 -30.59 30.04 -2.88
C GLY A 128 -29.13 30.01 -2.40
N VAL A 129 -28.26 29.19 -3.00
CA VAL A 129 -26.83 29.11 -2.66
C VAL A 129 -26.02 29.62 -3.85
N MET A 130 -25.44 30.81 -3.71
CA MET A 130 -24.56 31.35 -4.75
C MET A 130 -23.25 30.56 -4.82
N THR A 131 -22.77 30.34 -6.04
CA THR A 131 -21.45 29.76 -6.30
C THR A 131 -20.36 30.67 -5.76
N ASN A 132 -19.43 30.09 -4.99
CA ASN A 132 -18.22 30.79 -4.59
C ASN A 132 -17.19 30.71 -5.71
N VAL A 133 -17.14 31.76 -6.54
CA VAL A 133 -16.27 31.82 -7.73
C VAL A 133 -14.79 31.75 -7.36
N ASP A 134 -14.38 32.38 -6.26
CA ASP A 134 -12.98 32.37 -5.81
C ASP A 134 -12.53 30.95 -5.45
N LYS A 135 -13.33 30.24 -4.65
CA LYS A 135 -13.05 28.84 -4.30
C LYS A 135 -13.05 27.93 -5.53
N LEU A 136 -13.98 28.15 -6.45
CA LEU A 136 -14.04 27.41 -7.69
C LEU A 136 -12.75 27.57 -8.49
N TYR A 137 -12.26 28.82 -8.62
CA TYR A 137 -11.03 29.14 -9.35
C TYR A 137 -9.77 28.59 -8.66
N ASP A 138 -9.67 28.72 -7.33
CA ASP A 138 -8.56 28.19 -6.55
C ASP A 138 -8.47 26.66 -6.70
N SER A 139 -9.61 25.97 -6.57
CA SER A 139 -9.67 24.52 -6.73
C SER A 139 -9.43 24.07 -8.16
N PHE A 140 -9.94 24.80 -9.15
CA PHE A 140 -9.63 24.54 -10.56
C PHE A 140 -8.12 24.63 -10.80
N THR A 141 -7.48 25.70 -10.33
CA THR A 141 -6.02 25.92 -10.47
C THR A 141 -5.24 24.79 -9.81
N TYR A 142 -5.63 24.37 -8.61
CA TYR A 142 -4.98 23.26 -7.92
C TYR A 142 -5.05 21.94 -8.71
N VAL A 143 -6.25 21.59 -9.19
CA VAL A 143 -6.46 20.36 -9.98
C VAL A 143 -5.74 20.43 -11.32
N PHE A 144 -5.74 21.60 -11.97
CA PHE A 144 -5.01 21.85 -13.21
C PHE A 144 -3.52 21.58 -13.03
N GLU A 145 -2.90 22.16 -12.02
CA GLU A 145 -1.48 21.96 -11.71
C GLU A 145 -1.18 20.49 -11.34
N HIS A 146 -2.13 19.80 -10.71
CA HIS A 146 -1.98 18.37 -10.43
C HIS A 146 -1.95 17.51 -11.70
N ILE A 147 -2.81 17.81 -12.68
CA ILE A 147 -2.87 17.07 -13.96
C ILE A 147 -1.65 17.40 -14.84
N LYS A 148 -1.15 18.63 -14.77
CA LYS A 148 0.04 19.04 -15.52
C LYS A 148 1.32 18.32 -15.05
N LYS A 149 1.38 17.90 -13.79
CA LYS A 149 2.54 17.17 -13.24
C LYS A 149 2.67 15.77 -13.86
N PRO A 150 3.86 15.39 -14.35
CA PRO A 150 4.15 14.02 -14.75
C PRO A 150 3.86 13.05 -13.60
N LYS A 151 3.18 11.94 -13.88
CA LYS A 151 3.00 10.86 -12.91
C LYS A 151 4.21 9.93 -13.00
N ILE A 152 4.82 9.61 -11.88
CA ILE A 152 5.91 8.62 -11.82
C ILE A 152 5.25 7.26 -12.09
N SER A 153 5.48 6.67 -13.27
CA SER A 153 5.26 5.23 -13.42
C SER A 153 6.43 4.53 -12.75
N ILE A 154 6.18 3.71 -11.73
CA ILE A 154 7.20 2.79 -11.25
C ILE A 154 7.59 1.95 -12.48
N ALA A 155 8.85 2.06 -12.87
CA ALA A 155 9.36 1.44 -14.09
C ALA A 155 9.00 -0.05 -14.13
N GLU A 156 8.56 -0.47 -15.30
CA GLU A 156 8.37 -1.85 -15.72
C GLU A 156 9.56 -2.71 -15.26
N SER A 157 9.34 -3.53 -14.23
CA SER A 157 10.08 -4.78 -14.14
C SER A 157 9.48 -5.69 -15.20
N GLU A 158 10.33 -6.23 -16.09
CA GLU A 158 10.00 -7.05 -17.25
C GLU A 158 9.21 -8.33 -16.91
N SER A 159 7.96 -8.17 -16.51
CA SER A 159 6.99 -9.26 -16.41
C SER A 159 5.82 -8.91 -17.31
N ASN A 160 5.70 -9.64 -18.41
CA ASN A 160 4.59 -9.57 -19.37
C ASN A 160 3.30 -10.11 -18.75
N VAL A 161 2.83 -9.50 -17.66
CA VAL A 161 1.49 -9.70 -17.15
C VAL A 161 0.75 -8.40 -17.43
N LYS A 162 -0.08 -8.40 -18.47
CA LYS A 162 -1.12 -7.38 -18.64
C LYS A 162 -2.08 -7.53 -17.46
N LEU A 163 -1.76 -6.91 -16.34
CA LEU A 163 -2.64 -6.83 -15.19
C LEU A 163 -3.75 -5.85 -15.54
N ASP A 164 -4.98 -6.29 -15.34
CA ASP A 164 -6.20 -5.54 -15.61
C ASP A 164 -6.14 -4.18 -14.91
N SER A 165 -6.28 -3.09 -15.68
CA SER A 165 -6.12 -1.70 -15.23
C SER A 165 -7.21 -1.23 -14.25
N SER A 166 -8.09 -2.14 -13.80
CA SER A 166 -9.17 -1.85 -12.85
C SER A 166 -8.71 -1.90 -11.39
N LEU A 167 -7.53 -2.43 -11.10
CA LEU A 167 -6.96 -2.47 -9.76
C LEU A 167 -5.81 -1.46 -9.68
N ASN A 168 -5.84 -0.60 -8.66
CA ASN A 168 -4.69 0.23 -8.31
C ASN A 168 -3.63 -0.68 -7.64
N THR A 169 -3.04 -1.53 -8.49
CA THR A 169 -2.09 -2.58 -8.12
C THR A 169 -0.88 -1.97 -7.44
N ASP A 170 -0.50 -0.74 -7.83
CA ASP A 170 0.59 0.02 -7.24
C ASP A 170 0.35 0.27 -5.75
N LEU A 171 -0.87 0.64 -5.34
CA LEU A 171 -1.20 0.81 -3.92
C LEU A 171 -1.15 -0.53 -3.15
N VAL A 172 -1.55 -1.64 -3.76
CA VAL A 172 -1.47 -2.96 -3.12
C VAL A 172 -0.01 -3.38 -2.95
N ILE A 173 0.83 -3.16 -3.96
CA ILE A 173 2.28 -3.45 -3.93
C ILE A 173 2.98 -2.56 -2.90
N GLU A 174 2.73 -1.25 -2.92
CA GLU A 174 3.30 -0.31 -1.95
C GLU A 174 2.95 -0.72 -0.51
N ARG A 175 1.67 -1.05 -0.26
CA ARG A 175 1.22 -1.52 1.05
C ARG A 175 1.80 -2.89 1.41
N ALA A 176 1.99 -3.79 0.45
CA ALA A 176 2.65 -5.06 0.68
C ALA A 176 4.11 -4.85 1.11
N LEU A 177 4.82 -3.92 0.46
CA LEU A 177 6.18 -3.53 0.81
C LEU A 177 6.25 -2.91 2.21
N ILE A 178 5.33 -2.01 2.56
CA ILE A 178 5.25 -1.42 3.90
C ILE A 178 5.02 -2.51 4.95
N LYS A 179 4.00 -3.37 4.79
CA LYS A 179 3.71 -4.47 5.73
C LYS A 179 4.87 -5.46 5.83
N PHE A 180 5.54 -5.75 4.72
CA PHE A 180 6.75 -6.58 4.71
C PHE A 180 7.85 -5.92 5.55
N ASN A 181 8.17 -4.66 5.27
CA ASN A 181 9.20 -3.92 5.99
C ASN A 181 8.88 -3.78 7.48
N GLU A 182 7.63 -3.54 7.85
CA GLU A 182 7.17 -3.51 9.25
C GLU A 182 7.35 -4.87 9.93
N ARG A 183 6.92 -5.96 9.28
CA ARG A 183 7.03 -7.33 9.82
C ARG A 183 8.48 -7.73 10.10
N TYR A 184 9.41 -7.24 9.29
CA TYR A 184 10.83 -7.55 9.40
C TYR A 184 11.67 -6.38 9.94
N SER A 185 11.02 -5.35 10.48
CA SER A 185 11.69 -4.15 10.99
C SER A 185 12.58 -4.45 12.21
N SER A 186 12.23 -5.47 13.00
CA SER A 186 13.00 -5.93 14.14
C SER A 186 14.20 -6.81 13.78
N LEU A 187 14.34 -7.22 12.51
CA LEU A 187 15.49 -8.00 12.06
C LEU A 187 16.70 -7.07 11.83
N SER A 188 17.86 -7.51 12.31
CA SER A 188 19.15 -6.93 11.97
C SER A 188 19.46 -7.08 10.47
N GLU A 189 20.38 -6.27 9.95
CA GLU A 189 20.81 -6.34 8.55
C GLU A 189 21.39 -7.73 8.18
N GLU A 190 22.01 -8.40 9.15
CA GLU A 190 22.50 -9.77 8.97
C GLU A 190 21.34 -10.78 8.85
N GLU A 191 20.33 -10.68 9.71
CA GLU A 191 19.14 -11.54 9.66
C GLU A 191 18.32 -11.31 8.38
N LYS A 192 18.20 -10.04 7.93
CA LYS A 192 17.58 -9.70 6.64
C LYS A 192 18.34 -10.31 5.47
N ARG A 193 19.68 -10.27 5.50
CA ARG A 193 20.53 -10.90 4.47
C ARG A 193 20.33 -12.42 4.44
N ILE A 194 20.30 -13.06 5.61
CA ILE A 194 20.05 -14.51 5.73
C ILE A 194 18.68 -14.86 5.16
N LEU A 195 17.63 -14.13 5.54
CA LEU A 195 16.27 -14.33 5.03
C LEU A 195 16.20 -14.20 3.51
N ASN A 196 16.88 -13.20 2.93
CA ASN A 196 16.93 -12.99 1.49
C ASN A 196 17.58 -14.18 0.76
N ILE A 197 18.71 -14.69 1.27
CA ILE A 197 19.40 -15.85 0.69
C ILE A 197 18.52 -17.11 0.78
N ILE A 198 17.84 -17.36 1.92
CA ILE A 198 16.96 -18.53 2.06
C ILE A 198 15.77 -18.45 1.10
N ALA A 199 15.16 -17.27 0.96
CA ALA A 199 13.94 -17.10 0.20
C ALA A 199 14.18 -17.05 -1.32
N PHE A 200 15.23 -16.35 -1.78
CA PHE A 200 15.33 -15.94 -3.19
C PHE A 200 16.61 -16.39 -3.90
N ALA A 201 17.67 -16.75 -3.18
CA ALA A 201 18.94 -17.09 -3.82
C ALA A 201 18.94 -18.48 -4.48
N GLU A 202 19.90 -18.66 -5.38
CA GLU A 202 20.18 -19.97 -5.97
C GLU A 202 20.73 -20.97 -4.94
N GLU A 203 20.63 -22.25 -5.28
CA GLU A 203 21.03 -23.35 -4.42
C GLU A 203 22.52 -23.30 -4.02
N THR A 204 23.37 -22.80 -4.91
CA THR A 204 24.81 -22.63 -4.70
C THR A 204 25.09 -21.62 -3.59
N GLU A 205 24.37 -20.49 -3.58
CA GLU A 205 24.49 -19.45 -2.56
C GLU A 205 23.94 -19.93 -1.22
N LYS A 206 22.81 -20.64 -1.22
CA LYS A 206 22.25 -21.27 -0.01
C LYS A 206 23.21 -22.25 0.63
N LYS A 207 23.88 -23.07 -0.18
CA LYS A 207 24.92 -24.00 0.28
C LYS A 207 26.14 -23.26 0.80
N SER A 208 26.56 -22.18 0.14
CA SER A 208 27.65 -21.35 0.63
C SER A 208 27.32 -20.75 2.00
N LEU A 209 26.11 -20.20 2.18
CA LEU A 209 25.68 -19.64 3.46
C LEU A 209 25.69 -20.69 4.57
N PHE A 210 25.16 -21.90 4.31
CA PHE A 210 25.17 -23.00 5.26
C PHE A 210 26.60 -23.34 5.71
N GLU A 211 27.54 -23.50 4.77
CA GLU A 211 28.93 -23.83 5.10
C GLU A 211 29.64 -22.68 5.84
N THR A 212 29.36 -21.43 5.48
CA THR A 212 29.89 -20.26 6.21
C THR A 212 29.40 -20.26 7.66
N LEU A 213 28.09 -20.37 7.90
CA LEU A 213 27.52 -20.39 9.25
C LEU A 213 28.00 -21.60 10.06
N LYS A 214 28.15 -22.76 9.41
CA LYS A 214 28.71 -23.97 10.02
C LYS A 214 30.13 -23.74 10.52
N ASN A 215 30.98 -23.15 9.69
CA ASN A 215 32.37 -22.87 10.06
C ASN A 215 32.47 -21.78 11.13
N GLU A 216 31.65 -20.73 11.05
CA GLU A 216 31.58 -19.68 12.07
C GLU A 216 31.12 -20.23 13.42
N GLY A 217 30.06 -21.04 13.45
CA GLY A 217 29.57 -21.70 14.67
C GLY A 217 30.61 -22.65 15.28
N LEU A 218 31.33 -23.42 14.46
CA LEU A 218 32.44 -24.25 14.95
C LEU A 218 33.54 -23.39 15.57
N ASN A 219 33.90 -22.27 14.97
CA ASN A 219 34.90 -21.36 15.51
C ASN A 219 34.47 -20.75 16.86
N SER A 220 33.19 -20.36 17.01
CA SER A 220 32.66 -19.87 18.29
C SER A 220 32.71 -20.96 19.39
N LEU A 221 32.31 -22.19 19.06
CA LEU A 221 32.38 -23.31 20.01
C LEU A 221 33.82 -23.68 20.38
N MET A 222 34.77 -23.62 19.44
CA MET A 222 36.18 -23.84 19.74
C MET A 222 36.73 -22.80 20.71
N LYS A 223 36.37 -21.51 20.54
CA LYS A 223 36.73 -20.45 21.50
C LYS A 223 36.13 -20.68 22.88
N LEU A 224 34.90 -21.19 22.98
CA LEU A 224 34.28 -21.54 24.27
C LEU A 224 34.97 -22.74 24.93
N LYS A 225 35.39 -23.72 24.12
CA LYS A 225 36.16 -24.88 24.59
C LYS A 225 37.51 -24.44 25.18
N GLU A 226 38.22 -23.54 24.52
CA GLU A 226 39.49 -22.98 25.01
C GLU A 226 39.33 -22.23 26.36
N LYS A 227 38.15 -21.66 26.61
CA LYS A 227 37.81 -20.98 27.87
C LYS A 227 37.38 -21.94 28.99
N GLY A 228 37.32 -23.25 28.75
CA GLY A 228 36.95 -24.26 29.75
C GLY A 228 35.47 -24.25 30.16
N ILE A 229 34.59 -23.62 29.37
CA ILE A 229 33.16 -23.51 29.69
C ILE A 229 32.42 -24.76 29.19
N HIS A 230 31.79 -25.51 30.10
CA HIS A 230 30.89 -26.64 29.79
C HIS A 230 31.45 -27.65 28.75
N GLU A 231 32.69 -28.08 28.95
CA GLU A 231 33.51 -28.84 27.99
C GLU A 231 32.78 -30.03 27.33
N ASP A 232 32.06 -30.84 28.10
CA ASP A 232 31.29 -31.99 27.57
C ASP A 232 30.14 -31.60 26.64
N LYS A 233 29.43 -30.51 26.94
CA LYS A 233 28.32 -30.03 26.11
C LYS A 233 28.84 -29.39 24.83
N VAL A 234 29.92 -28.62 24.94
CA VAL A 234 30.59 -27.99 23.79
C VAL A 234 31.16 -29.05 22.84
N ASN A 235 31.81 -30.09 23.37
CA ASN A 235 32.34 -31.20 22.55
C ASN A 235 31.22 -31.92 21.77
N LYS A 236 30.09 -32.24 22.43
CA LYS A 236 28.93 -32.85 21.76
C LYS A 236 28.34 -31.96 20.66
N SER A 237 28.25 -30.65 20.90
CA SER A 237 27.79 -29.69 19.89
C SER A 237 28.73 -29.60 18.71
N ILE A 238 30.05 -29.61 18.93
CA ILE A 238 31.06 -29.63 17.87
C ILE A 238 30.92 -30.88 16.99
N GLU A 239 30.79 -32.07 17.60
CA GLU A 239 30.60 -33.31 16.84
C GLU A 239 29.32 -33.29 16.02
N LYS A 240 28.22 -32.80 16.61
CA LYS A 240 26.94 -32.68 15.92
C LYS A 240 27.03 -31.75 14.71
N ILE A 241 27.63 -30.56 14.86
CA ILE A 241 27.78 -29.60 13.75
C ILE A 241 28.70 -30.15 12.67
N LYS A 242 29.81 -30.82 13.02
CA LYS A 242 30.70 -31.44 12.02
C LYS A 242 29.96 -32.47 11.17
N ALA A 243 29.07 -33.24 11.79
CA ALA A 243 28.24 -34.26 11.13
C ALA A 243 27.08 -33.67 10.29
N MET A 244 26.70 -32.40 10.49
CA MET A 244 25.66 -31.77 9.67
C MET A 244 26.13 -31.66 8.23
N THR A 245 25.25 -32.04 7.30
CA THR A 245 25.49 -31.92 5.86
C THR A 245 24.37 -31.11 5.24
N TYR A 246 24.66 -30.43 4.15
CA TYR A 246 23.67 -29.64 3.44
C TYR A 246 22.48 -30.51 3.01
N ASN A 247 21.29 -30.19 3.51
CA ASN A 247 20.05 -30.85 3.15
C ASN A 247 18.93 -29.84 2.90
N LYS A 248 18.37 -29.85 1.68
CA LYS A 248 17.27 -28.98 1.27
C LYS A 248 16.06 -29.05 2.21
N SER A 249 15.74 -30.23 2.74
CA SER A 249 14.53 -30.40 3.56
C SER A 249 14.66 -29.81 4.95
N THR A 250 15.88 -29.62 5.46
CA THR A 250 16.15 -29.10 6.81
C THR A 250 16.88 -27.76 6.79
N LEU A 251 17.22 -27.24 5.60
CA LEU A 251 18.08 -26.07 5.39
C LEU A 251 17.69 -24.86 6.23
N THR A 252 16.41 -24.49 6.24
CA THR A 252 15.93 -23.31 6.97
C THR A 252 16.15 -23.47 8.47
N GLU A 253 15.85 -24.63 9.02
CA GLU A 253 15.98 -24.94 10.44
C GLU A 253 17.47 -25.02 10.84
N ASP A 254 18.28 -25.64 9.97
CA ASP A 254 19.72 -25.74 10.16
C ASP A 254 20.40 -24.36 10.14
N ILE A 255 20.05 -23.47 9.20
CA ILE A 255 20.57 -22.11 9.12
C ILE A 255 20.17 -21.30 10.36
N ILE A 256 18.93 -21.40 10.83
CA ILE A 256 18.47 -20.71 12.05
C ILE A 256 19.30 -21.17 13.26
N HIS A 257 19.46 -22.49 13.44
CA HIS A 257 20.23 -23.02 14.56
C HIS A 257 21.72 -22.64 14.50
N LEU A 258 22.34 -22.67 13.32
CA LEU A 258 23.74 -22.27 13.15
C LEU A 258 23.93 -20.77 13.38
N ASN A 259 22.97 -19.93 12.96
CA ASN A 259 23.01 -18.49 13.21
C ASN A 259 22.86 -18.16 14.71
N LEU A 260 22.02 -18.88 15.44
CA LEU A 260 21.89 -18.72 16.90
C LEU A 260 23.16 -19.13 17.67
N LEU A 261 23.93 -20.08 17.14
CA LEU A 261 25.20 -20.50 17.74
C LEU A 261 26.30 -19.45 17.58
N LYS A 262 26.21 -18.60 16.56
CA LYS A 262 27.15 -17.49 16.33
C LYS A 262 27.02 -16.40 17.40
N SER A 263 25.82 -16.20 17.94
CA SER A 263 25.50 -15.17 18.94
C SER A 263 25.81 -15.57 20.40
N LEU A 264 26.45 -16.73 20.61
CA LEU A 264 27.00 -17.21 21.89
C LEU A 264 28.45 -16.74 22.11
#